data_AF-A0A6D0ID86-F1
#
_entry.id   AF-A0A6D0ID86-F1
#
_cell.length_a   1.000
_cell.length_b   1.000
_cell.length_c   1.000
_cell.angle_alpha   90.00
_cell.angle_beta   90.00
_cell.angle_gamma   90.00
#
_symmetry.space_group_name_H-M   'P 1'
#
loop_
_entity.id
_entity.type
_entity.pdbx_description
1 polymer ?
#
loop_
_entity_poly.entity_id
_entity_poly.type
_entity_poly.pdbx_seq_one_letter_code
_entity_poly.pdbx_strand_id
1 'polypeptide(L)'
;VTYSADEATGGHHISLTLAGNRRISLEEAEQYKRGHGEEIWPAVKPVYEKMADIVARHIEGQGITDLWLAGGSCMQPGVAELFRKQFPALQVHLPQHSLFMTPLAIASSGREKAEGLYAK
;
A
#
# COMPACT_ATOMS: atom_id res chain seq x y z
N VAL A 1 11.35 10.67 13.02
CA VAL A 1 11.55 9.73 11.91
C VAL A 1 13.03 9.38 11.86
N THR A 2 13.39 8.11 11.91
CA THR A 2 14.79 7.63 11.88
C THR A 2 15.25 7.20 10.49
N TYR A 3 14.31 6.79 9.63
CA TYR A 3 14.55 6.38 8.25
C TYR A 3 13.28 6.64 7.41
N SER A 4 13.46 7.06 6.16
CA SER A 4 12.39 7.25 5.18
C SER A 4 12.95 6.98 3.79
N ALA A 5 12.18 6.32 2.94
CA ALA A 5 12.57 5.99 1.58
C ALA A 5 11.34 5.91 0.67
N ASP A 6 11.56 6.14 -0.61
CA ASP A 6 10.56 6.06 -1.67
C ASP A 6 11.07 5.14 -2.77
N GLU A 7 10.17 4.38 -3.37
CA GLU A 7 10.46 3.41 -4.41
C GLU A 7 9.56 3.65 -5.61
N ALA A 8 10.12 3.54 -6.82
CA ALA A 8 9.43 3.87 -8.08
C ALA A 8 8.43 2.76 -8.47
N THR A 9 7.50 2.45 -7.57
CA THR A 9 6.42 1.50 -7.80
C THR A 9 5.12 1.91 -7.12
N GLY A 10 4.02 1.20 -7.41
CA GLY A 10 2.72 1.51 -6.80
C GLY A 10 1.54 1.07 -7.66
N GLY A 11 0.39 1.71 -7.41
CA GLY A 11 -0.91 1.42 -8.03
C GLY A 11 -0.90 1.42 -9.56
N HIS A 12 -0.03 2.22 -10.17
CA HIS A 12 0.09 2.32 -11.62
C HIS A 12 0.68 1.04 -12.25
N HIS A 13 1.66 0.41 -11.61
CA HIS A 13 2.26 -0.83 -12.11
C HIS A 13 1.29 -2.01 -12.09
N ILE A 14 0.35 -2.01 -11.14
CA ILE A 14 -0.74 -2.99 -11.07
C ILE A 14 -1.61 -2.86 -12.32
N SER A 15 -1.96 -1.63 -12.71
CA SER A 15 -2.79 -1.37 -13.88
C SER A 15 -2.08 -1.63 -15.19
N LEU A 16 -0.79 -1.30 -15.29
CA LEU A 16 0.04 -1.66 -16.45
C LEU A 16 0.09 -3.17 -16.66
N THR A 17 0.28 -3.93 -15.57
CA THR A 17 0.31 -5.39 -15.60
C THR A 17 -1.05 -5.95 -16.04
N LEU A 18 -2.12 -5.42 -15.48
CA LEU A 18 -3.48 -5.81 -15.84
C LEU A 18 -3.83 -5.47 -17.30
N ALA A 19 -3.45 -4.28 -17.78
CA ALA A 19 -3.64 -3.84 -19.16
C ALA A 19 -2.92 -4.78 -20.13
N GLY A 20 -1.66 -5.12 -19.84
CA GLY A 20 -0.88 -6.07 -20.63
C GLY A 20 -1.48 -7.48 -20.61
N ASN A 21 -1.93 -7.95 -19.44
CA ASN A 21 -2.57 -9.26 -19.29
C ASN A 21 -3.87 -9.38 -20.10
N ARG A 22 -4.71 -8.35 -20.08
CA ARG A 22 -6.05 -8.36 -20.69
C ARG A 22 -6.12 -7.76 -22.10
N ARG A 23 -5.04 -7.14 -22.58
CA ARG A 23 -4.97 -6.42 -23.86
C ARG A 23 -6.01 -5.30 -23.97
N ILE A 24 -6.20 -4.58 -22.87
CA ILE A 24 -7.09 -3.41 -22.77
C ILE A 24 -6.24 -2.15 -22.59
N SER A 25 -6.85 -0.97 -22.75
CA SER A 25 -6.15 0.29 -22.46
C SER A 25 -5.81 0.41 -20.97
N LEU A 26 -4.81 1.23 -20.66
CA LEU A 26 -4.45 1.51 -19.26
C LEU A 26 -5.62 2.12 -18.48
N GLU A 27 -6.40 3.00 -19.11
CA GLU A 27 -7.57 3.62 -18.49
C GLU A 27 -8.64 2.59 -18.14
N GLU A 28 -8.94 1.67 -19.07
CA GLU A 28 -9.87 0.57 -18.82
C GLU A 28 -9.35 -0.33 -17.69
N ALA A 29 -8.06 -0.64 -17.65
CA ALA A 29 -7.47 -1.42 -16.56
C ALA A 29 -7.55 -0.72 -15.20
N GLU A 30 -7.32 0.59 -15.15
CA GLU A 30 -7.45 1.43 -13.95
C GLU A 30 -8.87 1.45 -13.39
N GLN A 31 -9.90 1.44 -14.26
CA GLN A 31 -11.29 1.33 -13.81
C GLN A 31 -11.61 -0.09 -13.39
N TYR A 32 -11.18 -1.07 -14.19
CA TYR A 32 -11.46 -2.48 -13.96
C TYR A 32 -10.95 -2.97 -12.61
N LYS A 33 -9.71 -2.59 -12.24
CA LYS A 33 -9.08 -3.02 -10.98
C LYS A 33 -9.83 -2.60 -9.72
N ARG A 34 -10.65 -1.54 -9.80
CA ARG A 34 -11.39 -1.00 -8.64
C ARG A 34 -12.56 -1.88 -8.22
N GLY A 35 -13.13 -2.65 -9.16
CA GLY A 35 -14.31 -3.49 -8.92
C GLY A 35 -14.06 -5.00 -8.94
N HIS A 36 -12.91 -5.45 -9.45
CA HIS A 36 -12.66 -6.86 -9.75
C HIS A 36 -11.45 -7.42 -8.99
N GLY A 37 -11.21 -6.93 -7.77
CA GLY A 37 -10.01 -7.22 -6.98
C GLY A 37 -9.67 -8.72 -6.91
N GLU A 38 -10.60 -9.56 -6.44
CA GLU A 38 -10.36 -11.00 -6.32
C GLU A 38 -10.03 -11.67 -7.66
N GLU A 39 -10.74 -11.29 -8.73
CA GLU A 39 -10.55 -11.84 -10.08
C GLU A 39 -9.17 -11.50 -10.65
N ILE A 40 -8.69 -10.27 -10.45
CA ILE A 40 -7.40 -9.82 -11.02
C ILE A 40 -6.20 -10.35 -10.24
N TRP A 41 -6.39 -10.87 -9.03
CA TRP A 41 -5.31 -11.23 -8.12
C TRP A 41 -4.23 -12.11 -8.76
N PRO A 42 -4.54 -13.21 -9.48
CA PRO A 42 -3.51 -14.05 -10.10
C PRO A 42 -2.62 -13.29 -11.09
N ALA A 43 -3.18 -12.30 -11.80
CA ALA A 43 -2.43 -11.50 -12.77
C ALA A 43 -1.55 -10.43 -12.11
N VAL A 44 -2.02 -9.82 -11.01
CA VAL A 44 -1.34 -8.69 -10.38
C VAL A 44 -0.48 -9.06 -9.17
N LYS A 45 -0.63 -10.27 -8.63
CA LYS A 45 0.15 -10.81 -7.51
C LYS A 45 1.67 -10.62 -7.67
N PRO A 46 2.29 -10.86 -8.84
CA PRO A 46 3.74 -10.66 -9.00
C PRO A 46 4.20 -9.21 -8.73
N VAL A 47 3.33 -8.23 -8.97
CA VAL A 47 3.64 -6.81 -8.68
C VAL A 47 3.73 -6.59 -7.17
N TYR A 48 2.83 -7.22 -6.41
CA TYR A 48 2.82 -7.16 -4.95
C TYR A 48 3.96 -7.95 -4.32
N GLU A 49 4.32 -9.11 -4.88
CA GLU A 49 5.50 -9.88 -4.44
C GLU A 49 6.78 -9.04 -4.57
N LYS A 50 6.96 -8.38 -5.71
CA LYS A 50 8.06 -7.43 -5.91
C LYS A 50 8.03 -6.28 -4.89
N MET A 51 6.86 -5.71 -4.59
CA MET A 51 6.72 -4.66 -3.56
C MET A 51 7.11 -5.17 -2.17
N ALA A 52 6.71 -6.39 -1.82
CA ALA A 52 7.07 -7.01 -0.57
C ALA A 52 8.59 -7.26 -0.47
N ASP A 53 9.24 -7.71 -1.55
CA ASP A 53 10.70 -7.85 -1.59
C ASP A 53 11.43 -6.50 -1.44
N ILE A 54 10.90 -5.44 -2.05
CA ILE A 54 11.41 -4.08 -1.86
C ILE A 54 11.34 -3.69 -0.38
N VAL A 55 10.17 -3.90 0.27
CA VAL A 55 9.99 -3.61 1.69
C VAL A 55 10.97 -4.43 2.54
N ALA A 56 11.17 -5.72 2.25
CA ALA A 56 12.08 -6.59 2.98
C ALA A 56 13.51 -6.03 3.03
N ARG A 57 14.02 -5.50 1.91
CA ARG A 57 15.34 -4.84 1.86
C ARG A 57 15.41 -3.57 2.70
N HIS A 58 14.32 -2.81 2.77
CA HIS A 58 14.29 -1.56 3.54
C HIS A 58 14.32 -1.82 5.05
N ILE A 59 13.66 -2.88 5.51
CA ILE A 59 13.48 -3.15 6.95
C ILE A 59 14.56 -4.07 7.53
N GLU A 60 15.46 -4.59 6.71
CA GLU A 60 16.51 -5.52 7.13
C GLU A 60 17.36 -4.93 8.25
N GLY A 61 17.55 -5.69 9.33
CA GLY A 61 18.36 -5.28 10.48
C GLY A 61 17.76 -4.17 11.35
N GLN A 62 16.57 -3.65 11.05
CA GLN A 62 15.97 -2.53 11.81
C GLN A 62 15.23 -2.95 13.09
N GLY A 63 15.06 -4.25 13.33
CA GLY A 63 14.42 -4.77 14.56
C GLY A 63 12.94 -4.36 14.70
N ILE A 64 12.23 -4.18 13.58
CA ILE A 64 10.81 -3.81 13.59
C ILE A 64 9.92 -4.97 14.02
N THR A 65 8.80 -4.67 14.67
CA THR A 65 7.79 -5.64 15.13
C THR A 65 6.47 -5.50 14.39
N ASP A 66 6.13 -4.29 13.97
CA ASP A 66 4.84 -3.94 13.39
C ASP A 66 5.02 -3.39 11.97
N LEU A 67 4.16 -3.85 11.05
CA LEU A 67 4.09 -3.37 9.69
C LEU A 67 2.69 -2.87 9.37
N TRP A 68 2.56 -1.56 9.17
CA TRP A 68 1.29 -0.91 8.83
C TRP A 68 1.20 -0.63 7.34
N LEU A 69 0.25 -1.26 6.67
CA LEU A 69 0.01 -1.07 5.24
C LEU A 69 -1.00 0.06 5.02
N ALA A 70 -0.57 1.11 4.32
CA ALA A 70 -1.37 2.30 4.03
C ALA A 70 -1.53 2.52 2.52
N GLY A 71 -2.51 3.34 2.13
CA GLY A 71 -2.77 3.74 0.74
C GLY A 71 -3.73 2.80 0.00
N GLY A 72 -4.23 3.29 -1.14
CA GLY A 72 -5.27 2.60 -1.93
C GLY A 72 -4.83 1.28 -2.54
N SER A 73 -3.56 1.16 -2.97
CA SER A 73 -3.03 -0.08 -3.54
C SER A 73 -3.08 -1.25 -2.57
N CYS A 74 -3.04 -0.99 -1.26
CA CYS A 74 -3.10 -2.00 -0.21
C CYS A 74 -4.52 -2.57 0.00
N MET A 75 -5.56 -1.94 -0.56
CA MET A 75 -6.95 -2.40 -0.46
C MET A 75 -7.27 -3.57 -1.40
N GLN A 76 -6.33 -4.00 -2.23
CA GLN A 76 -6.49 -5.16 -3.11
C GLN A 76 -6.65 -6.45 -2.27
N PRO A 77 -7.71 -7.24 -2.51
CA PRO A 77 -7.85 -8.56 -1.89
C PRO A 77 -6.62 -9.44 -2.13
N GLY A 78 -6.15 -10.11 -1.07
CA GLY A 78 -4.94 -10.95 -1.09
C GLY A 78 -3.67 -10.26 -0.56
N VAL A 79 -3.61 -8.93 -0.52
CA VAL A 79 -2.40 -8.19 -0.06
C VAL A 79 -2.05 -8.50 1.39
N ALA A 80 -3.03 -8.47 2.30
CA ALA A 80 -2.77 -8.75 3.71
C ALA A 80 -2.16 -10.15 3.94
N GLU A 81 -2.67 -11.15 3.22
CA GLU A 81 -2.17 -12.53 3.31
C GLU A 81 -0.76 -12.63 2.71
N LEU A 82 -0.53 -12.01 1.55
CA LEU A 82 0.80 -11.98 0.91
C LEU A 82 1.85 -11.39 1.86
N PHE A 83 1.56 -10.25 2.48
CA PHE A 83 2.51 -9.60 3.39
C PHE A 83 2.69 -10.40 4.69
N ARG A 84 1.63 -10.99 5.26
CA ARG A 84 1.77 -11.89 6.43
C ARG A 84 2.63 -13.11 6.13
N LYS A 85 2.50 -13.66 4.92
CA LYS A 85 3.32 -14.79 4.47
C LYS A 85 4.78 -14.38 4.27
N GLN A 86 5.04 -13.22 3.67
CA GLN A 86 6.40 -12.71 3.47
C GLN A 86 7.08 -12.36 4.79
N PHE A 87 6.33 -11.83 5.76
CA PHE A 87 6.85 -11.30 7.01
C PHE A 87 6.25 -12.02 8.23
N PRO A 88 6.53 -13.33 8.42
CA PRO A 88 5.90 -14.13 9.46
C PRO A 88 6.27 -13.69 10.90
N ALA A 89 7.40 -12.98 11.06
CA ALA A 89 7.84 -12.45 12.34
C ALA A 89 7.22 -11.08 12.70
N LEU A 90 6.51 -10.44 11.75
CA LEU A 90 5.94 -9.11 11.94
C LEU A 90 4.43 -9.18 12.17
N GLN A 91 3.92 -8.29 13.01
CA GLN A 91 2.50 -8.03 13.10
C GLN A 91 2.08 -7.13 11.94
N VAL A 92 1.45 -7.71 10.92
CA VAL A 92 0.99 -6.99 9.73
C VAL A 92 -0.44 -6.46 9.94
N HIS A 93 -0.56 -5.14 9.92
CA HIS A 93 -1.81 -4.40 10.06
C HIS A 93 -2.24 -3.82 8.71
N LEU A 94 -3.44 -4.16 8.26
CA LEU A 94 -4.11 -3.54 7.11
C LEU A 94 -5.45 -2.97 7.57
N PRO A 95 -5.53 -1.65 7.83
CA PRO A 95 -6.79 -1.01 8.17
C PRO A 95 -7.81 -1.11 7.02
N GLN A 96 -9.08 -1.29 7.35
CA GLN A 96 -10.18 -1.45 6.38
C GLN A 96 -10.25 -0.30 5.34
N HIS A 97 -9.89 0.91 5.76
CA HIS A 97 -9.88 2.10 4.91
C HIS A 97 -8.46 2.67 4.75
N SER A 98 -7.51 1.83 4.36
CA SER A 98 -6.09 2.21 4.23
C SER A 98 -5.85 3.41 3.29
N LEU A 99 -6.72 3.64 2.30
CA LEU A 99 -6.68 4.81 1.41
C LEU A 99 -6.74 6.16 2.15
N PHE A 100 -7.42 6.21 3.30
CA PHE A 100 -7.63 7.47 4.03
C PHE A 100 -6.59 7.73 5.12
N MET A 101 -5.66 6.81 5.38
CA MET A 101 -4.69 6.96 6.47
C MET A 101 -3.84 8.24 6.32
N THR A 102 -3.25 8.48 5.16
CA THR A 102 -2.43 9.67 4.93
C THR A 102 -3.27 10.96 4.92
N PRO A 103 -4.40 11.05 4.20
CA PRO A 103 -5.29 12.22 4.30
C PRO A 103 -5.73 12.53 5.74
N LEU A 104 -6.08 11.50 6.52
CA LEU A 104 -6.48 11.66 7.92
C LEU A 104 -5.33 12.15 8.79
N ALA A 105 -4.12 11.60 8.61
CA ALA A 105 -2.93 12.06 9.33
C ALA A 105 -2.60 13.52 9.01
N ILE A 106 -2.73 13.95 7.75
CA ILE A 106 -2.56 15.35 7.34
C ILE A 106 -3.58 16.25 8.06
N ALA A 107 -4.86 15.87 8.05
CA ALA A 107 -5.92 16.63 8.70
C ALA A 107 -5.69 16.74 10.22
N SER A 108 -5.34 15.63 10.89
CA SER A 108 -5.04 15.60 12.33
C SER A 108 -3.84 16.46 12.69
N SER A 109 -2.75 16.36 11.93
CA SER A 109 -1.54 17.17 12.13
C SER A 109 -1.81 18.66 11.92
N GLY A 110 -2.70 19.01 10.99
CA GLY A 110 -3.16 20.39 10.79
C GLY A 110 -3.97 20.91 11.98
N ARG A 111 -4.84 20.08 12.57
CA ARG A 111 -5.64 20.42 13.75
C ARG A 111 -4.77 20.73 14.96
N GLU A 112 -3.79 19.87 15.25
CA GLU A 112 -2.86 20.10 16.38
C GLU A 112 -2.06 21.39 16.23
N LYS A 113 -1.62 21.72 15.01
CA LYS A 113 -0.96 23.01 14.73
C LYS A 113 -1.89 24.19 14.97
N ALA A 114 -3.15 24.10 14.53
CA ALA A 114 -4.15 25.16 14.75
C ALA A 114 -4.49 25.32 16.24
N GLU A 115 -4.77 24.23 16.96
CA GLU A 115 -5.06 24.26 18.40
C GLU A 115 -3.86 24.78 19.22
N GLY A 116 -2.64 24.42 18.86
CA GLY A 116 -1.42 24.98 19.48
C GLY A 116 -1.17 26.46 19.15
N LEU A 117 -1.70 26.98 18.04
CA LEU A 117 -1.63 28.40 17.66
C LEU A 117 -2.68 29.26 18.39
N TYR A 118 -3.85 28.69 18.71
CA TYR A 118 -4.92 29.37 19.46
C TYR A 118 -4.87 29.11 20.99
N ALA A 119 -3.95 28.29 21.47
CA ALA A 119 -3.71 28.04 22.90
C ALA A 119 -2.80 29.11 23.57
N LYS A 120 -2.81 30.34 23.08
CA LYS A 120 -2.18 31.50 23.72
C LYS A 120 -3.21 32.52 24.18
#